data_AF-A0A955EXY4-F1
#
_entry.id   AF-A0A955EXY4-F1
#
_cell.length_a   1.000
_cell.length_b   1.000
_cell.length_c   1.000
_cell.angle_alpha   90.00
_cell.angle_beta   90.00
_cell.angle_gamma   90.00
#
_symmetry.space_group_name_H-M   'P 1'
#
loop_
_entity.id
_entity.type
_entity.pdbx_description
1 polymer ?
#
loop_
_entity_poly.entity_id
_entity_poly.type
_entity_poly.pdbx_seq_one_letter_code
_entity_poly.pdbx_strand_id
1 'polypeptide(L)'
;QGVPTLTVSGPPILGTTITLDLGNSRGLPTTVCLLIGTASQTLATTIGGTVLVDPSFDPVLSIPAGVSSFPVAIPCSLDLCGLSFYLQALEWDLGASQSYSFSQGLELRYGE
;
A
#
# COMPACT_ATOMS: atom_id res chain seq x y z
N GLN A 1 -9.48 11.50 12.40
CA GLN A 1 -9.10 11.30 10.99
C GLN A 1 -7.63 11.08 10.95
N GLY A 2 -7.23 10.02 10.26
CA GLY A 2 -5.97 9.35 10.52
C GLY A 2 -5.14 9.21 9.27
N VAL A 3 -3.93 8.73 9.49
CA VAL A 3 -3.10 8.16 8.44
C VAL A 3 -3.68 6.77 8.14
N PRO A 4 -4.05 6.43 6.89
CA PRO A 4 -4.45 5.08 6.54
C PRO A 4 -3.31 4.10 6.86
N THR A 5 -3.64 2.88 7.25
CA THR A 5 -2.63 1.87 7.56
C THR A 5 -2.42 0.94 6.38
N LEU A 6 -1.17 0.57 6.13
CA LEU A 6 -0.81 -0.46 5.16
C LEU A 6 0.19 -1.40 5.84
N THR A 7 -0.23 -2.65 6.04
CA THR A 7 0.55 -3.65 6.77
C THR A 7 0.50 -5.00 6.07
N VAL A 8 1.45 -5.87 6.39
CA VAL A 8 1.52 -7.24 5.88
C VAL A 8 1.51 -8.24 7.03
N SER A 9 0.84 -9.37 6.85
CA SER A 9 0.69 -10.41 7.89
C SER A 9 1.99 -11.09 8.30
N GLY A 10 3.04 -11.00 7.48
CA GLY A 10 4.33 -11.63 7.72
C GLY A 10 5.29 -11.49 6.54
N PRO A 11 6.48 -12.11 6.62
CA PRO A 11 7.49 -12.06 5.55
C PRO A 11 6.97 -12.67 4.23
N PRO A 12 7.28 -12.08 3.05
CA PRO A 12 6.85 -12.58 1.75
C PRO A 12 7.74 -13.74 1.27
N ILE A 13 7.55 -14.92 1.86
CA ILE A 13 8.27 -16.14 1.50
C ILE A 13 7.81 -16.62 0.11
N LEU A 14 8.75 -16.99 -0.76
CA LEU A 14 8.45 -17.48 -2.11
C LEU A 14 7.51 -18.71 -2.08
N GLY A 15 6.51 -18.72 -2.95
CA GLY A 15 5.53 -19.79 -3.04
C GLY A 15 4.47 -19.81 -1.93
N THR A 16 4.43 -18.78 -1.07
CA THR A 16 3.42 -18.64 -0.01
C THR A 16 2.36 -17.60 -0.38
N THR A 17 1.38 -17.44 0.50
CA THR A 17 0.41 -16.34 0.44
C THR A 17 0.57 -15.50 1.70
N ILE A 18 0.75 -14.19 1.51
CA ILE A 18 0.68 -13.20 2.58
C ILE A 18 -0.67 -12.49 2.52
N THR A 19 -1.05 -11.83 3.61
CA THR A 19 -2.20 -10.93 3.63
C THR A 19 -1.70 -9.49 3.69
N LEU A 20 -2.15 -8.67 2.75
CA LEU A 20 -2.00 -7.22 2.78
C LEU A 20 -3.24 -6.62 3.45
N ASP A 21 -3.04 -5.92 4.56
CA ASP A 21 -4.10 -5.26 5.30
C ASP A 21 -4.06 -3.76 5.04
N LEU A 22 -5.15 -3.23 4.50
CA LEU A 22 -5.35 -1.83 4.18
C LEU A 22 -6.43 -1.25 5.10
N GLY A 23 -6.02 -0.34 5.99
CA GLY A 23 -6.90 0.33 6.94
C GLY A 23 -7.38 1.68 6.44
N ASN A 24 -8.70 1.84 6.43
CA ASN A 24 -9.41 3.07 6.16
C ASN A 24 -9.41 3.98 7.41
N SER A 25 -8.92 5.20 7.25
CA SER A 25 -8.79 6.17 8.34
C SER A 25 -10.02 7.05 8.55
N ARG A 26 -10.93 7.09 7.58
CA ARG A 26 -12.14 7.92 7.54
C ARG A 26 -13.32 7.33 8.30
N GLY A 27 -13.38 6.00 8.46
CA GLY A 27 -14.49 5.32 9.15
C GLY A 27 -15.79 5.24 8.34
N LEU A 28 -15.74 5.58 7.06
CA LEU A 28 -16.81 5.41 6.07
C LEU A 28 -16.21 4.75 4.82
N PRO A 29 -16.97 3.97 4.02
CA PRO A 29 -16.45 3.44 2.77
C PRO A 29 -15.77 4.51 1.92
N THR A 30 -14.57 4.21 1.45
CA THR A 30 -13.67 5.19 0.82
C THR A 30 -12.98 4.60 -0.39
N THR A 31 -12.51 5.47 -1.27
CA THR A 31 -11.69 5.08 -2.41
C THR A 31 -10.22 5.22 -2.02
N VAL A 32 -9.42 4.20 -2.32
CA VAL A 32 -7.98 4.18 -2.12
C VAL A 32 -7.28 3.83 -3.42
N CYS A 33 -6.25 4.59 -3.77
CA CYS A 33 -5.28 4.20 -4.78
C CYS A 33 -4.10 3.51 -4.09
N LEU A 34 -3.83 2.25 -4.43
CA LEU A 34 -2.67 1.53 -3.91
C LEU A 34 -1.51 1.69 -4.89
N LEU A 35 -0.52 2.50 -4.53
CA LEU A 35 0.70 2.70 -5.32
C LEU A 35 1.62 1.50 -5.13
N ILE A 36 2.12 0.94 -6.23
CA ILE A 36 3.02 -0.23 -6.24
C ILE A 36 4.18 0.04 -7.19
N GLY A 37 5.40 -0.20 -6.72
CA GLY A 37 6.63 0.06 -7.47
C GLY A 37 7.77 -0.88 -7.11
N THR A 38 8.85 -0.82 -7.88
CA THR A 38 10.10 -1.58 -7.63
C THR A 38 11.21 -0.71 -7.05
N ALA A 39 10.93 0.56 -6.77
CA ALA A 39 11.84 1.49 -6.12
C ALA A 39 11.10 2.35 -5.09
N SER A 40 11.79 2.69 -4.00
CA SER A 40 11.35 3.75 -3.08
C SER A 40 11.77 5.11 -3.63
N GLN A 41 10.90 6.10 -3.46
CA GLN A 41 11.17 7.46 -3.92
C GLN A 41 10.43 8.46 -3.05
N THR A 42 11.06 9.58 -2.71
CA THR A 42 10.40 10.65 -1.95
C THR A 42 9.95 11.75 -2.91
N LEU A 43 8.66 11.79 -3.20
CA LEU A 43 8.04 12.78 -4.10
C LEU A 43 7.02 13.62 -3.34
N ALA A 44 7.29 14.92 -3.19
CA ALA A 44 6.28 15.86 -2.72
C ALA A 44 5.18 16.00 -3.78
N THR A 45 3.91 15.98 -3.37
CA THR A 45 2.78 16.07 -4.31
C THR A 45 2.13 17.44 -4.30
N THR A 46 1.48 17.81 -5.40
CA THR A 46 0.67 19.05 -5.50
C THR A 46 -0.61 19.00 -4.67
N ILE A 47 -1.05 17.80 -4.27
CA ILE A 47 -2.21 17.57 -3.39
C ILE A 47 -1.82 17.44 -1.91
N GLY A 48 -0.58 17.83 -1.58
CA GLY A 48 -0.01 17.69 -0.24
C GLY A 48 0.51 16.28 0.06
N GLY A 49 1.21 16.14 1.19
CA GLY A 49 1.83 14.86 1.56
C GLY A 49 2.99 14.45 0.64
N THR A 50 3.41 13.20 0.81
CA THR A 50 4.61 12.65 0.17
C THR A 50 4.31 11.25 -0.34
N VAL A 51 4.54 11.03 -1.63
CA VAL A 51 4.61 9.70 -2.22
C VAL A 51 5.98 9.11 -1.92
N LEU A 52 6.01 7.85 -1.45
CA LEU A 52 7.19 7.12 -0.98
C LEU A 52 7.62 5.99 -1.94
N VAL A 53 6.94 5.86 -3.08
CA VAL A 53 7.09 4.79 -4.07
C VAL A 53 7.25 5.43 -5.44
N ASP A 54 8.10 4.88 -6.30
CA ASP A 54 8.07 5.17 -7.74
C ASP A 54 7.02 4.25 -8.40
N PRO A 55 5.79 4.74 -8.69
CA PRO A 55 4.68 3.86 -9.02
C PRO A 55 4.78 3.32 -10.44
N SER A 56 4.82 1.99 -10.56
CA SER A 56 4.69 1.26 -11.82
C SER A 56 3.25 0.78 -12.07
N PHE A 57 2.46 0.65 -10.99
CA PHE A 57 1.08 0.18 -11.01
C PHE A 57 0.29 0.80 -9.85
N ASP A 58 -0.96 1.20 -10.11
CA ASP A 58 -1.76 2.04 -9.21
C ASP A 58 -3.27 1.69 -9.22
N PRO A 59 -3.65 0.47 -8.78
CA PRO A 59 -5.04 0.05 -8.75
C PRO A 59 -5.88 0.90 -7.80
N VAL A 60 -7.06 1.29 -8.29
CA VAL A 60 -8.08 1.99 -7.51
C VAL A 60 -9.02 0.98 -6.87
N LEU A 61 -9.11 1.01 -5.55
CA LEU A 61 -9.89 0.10 -4.71
C LEU A 61 -10.97 0.88 -3.96
N SER A 62 -12.18 0.31 -3.88
CA SER A 62 -13.18 0.78 -2.94
C SER A 62 -13.12 -0.11 -1.70
N ILE A 63 -12.78 0.46 -0.54
CA ILE A 63 -12.69 -0.29 0.72
C ILE A 63 -13.80 0.13 1.69
N PRO A 64 -14.38 -0.81 2.46
CA PRO A 64 -15.30 -0.48 3.55
C PRO A 64 -14.65 0.37 4.63
N ALA A 65 -15.48 0.82 5.59
CA ALA A 65 -14.96 1.33 6.86
C ALA A 65 -14.19 0.22 7.60
N GLY A 66 -13.05 0.56 8.21
CA GLY A 66 -12.19 -0.41 8.93
C GLY A 66 -11.06 -0.96 8.06
N VAL A 67 -10.74 -2.24 8.21
CA VAL A 67 -9.61 -2.89 7.52
C VAL A 67 -10.13 -3.81 6.41
N SER A 68 -9.49 -3.73 5.24
CA SER A 68 -9.65 -4.68 4.14
C SER A 68 -8.42 -5.55 4.02
N SER A 69 -8.61 -6.85 3.97
CA SER A 69 -7.55 -7.85 3.87
C SER A 69 -7.51 -8.46 2.47
N PHE A 70 -6.36 -8.40 1.82
CA PHE A 70 -6.15 -8.90 0.46
C PHE A 70 -5.13 -10.04 0.48
N PRO A 71 -5.49 -11.26 0.08
CA PRO A 71 -4.51 -12.32 -0.09
C PRO A 71 -3.63 -12.03 -1.31
N VAL A 72 -2.32 -12.02 -1.11
CA VAL A 72 -1.32 -11.82 -2.16
C VAL A 72 -0.46 -13.07 -2.26
N ALA A 73 -0.57 -13.76 -3.40
CA ALA A 73 0.27 -14.91 -3.70
C ALA A 73 1.67 -14.45 -4.10
N ILE A 74 2.68 -14.95 -3.39
CA ILE A 74 4.09 -14.73 -3.72
C ILE A 74 4.52 -15.84 -4.68
N PRO A 75 4.89 -15.54 -5.93
CA PRO A 75 5.25 -16.60 -6.89
C PRO A 75 6.43 -17.43 -6.40
N CYS A 76 6.37 -18.75 -6.64
CA CYS A 76 7.48 -19.66 -6.33
C CYS A 76 8.55 -19.60 -7.44
N SER A 77 9.23 -18.45 -7.55
CA SER A 77 10.30 -18.23 -8.53
C SER A 77 11.54 -17.69 -7.85
N LEU A 78 12.69 -18.34 -8.08
CA LEU A 78 13.98 -17.90 -7.55
C LEU A 78 14.43 -16.56 -8.12
N ASP A 79 13.92 -16.16 -9.29
CA ASP A 79 14.23 -14.86 -9.90
C ASP A 79 13.67 -13.68 -9.09
N LEU A 80 12.71 -13.94 -8.20
CA LEU A 80 12.14 -12.94 -7.30
C LEU A 80 12.88 -12.85 -5.96
N CYS A 81 13.79 -13.78 -5.68
CA CYS A 81 14.49 -13.82 -4.40
C CYS A 81 15.37 -12.57 -4.22
N GLY A 82 15.18 -11.87 -3.12
CA GLY A 82 15.88 -10.64 -2.77
C GLY A 82 15.37 -9.37 -3.46
N LEU A 83 14.36 -9.47 -4.34
CA LEU A 83 13.71 -8.29 -4.93
C LEU A 83 12.83 -7.60 -3.90
N SER A 84 12.85 -6.27 -3.91
CA SER A 84 11.98 -5.42 -3.10
C SER A 84 10.87 -4.81 -3.96
N PHE A 85 9.64 -4.86 -3.44
CA PHE A 85 8.50 -4.10 -3.93
C PHE A 85 8.09 -3.09 -2.88
N TYR A 86 7.73 -1.89 -3.32
CA TYR A 86 7.35 -0.79 -2.46
C TYR A 86 5.88 -0.45 -2.69
N LEU A 87 5.14 -0.28 -1.61
CA LEU A 87 3.72 0.00 -1.63
C LEU A 87 3.38 1.20 -0.76
N GLN A 88 2.37 1.95 -1.17
CA GLN A 88 1.78 3.01 -0.36
C GLN A 88 0.31 3.18 -0.71
N ALA A 89 -0.54 3.40 0.28
CA ALA A 89 -1.95 3.69 0.08
C ALA A 89 -2.19 5.20 0.09
N LEU A 90 -2.95 5.68 -0.90
CA LEU A 90 -3.47 7.04 -1.00
C LEU A 90 -5.00 6.96 -0.88
N GLU A 91 -5.56 7.52 0.18
CA GLU A 91 -6.99 7.50 0.46
C GLU A 91 -7.63 8.85 0.10
N TRP A 92 -8.76 8.83 -0.62
CA TRP A 92 -9.62 9.99 -0.81
C TRP A 92 -10.43 10.29 0.47
N ASP A 93 -9.82 11.03 1.39
CA ASP A 93 -10.44 11.43 2.65
C ASP A 93 -10.86 12.89 2.62
N LEU A 94 -12.14 13.16 2.37
CA LEU A 94 -12.74 14.52 2.43
C LEU A 94 -12.59 15.20 3.80
N GLY A 95 -12.22 14.45 4.83
CA GLY A 95 -11.88 14.98 6.13
C GLY A 95 -10.45 15.53 6.24
N ALA A 96 -9.52 15.00 5.46
CA ALA A 96 -8.13 15.43 5.49
C ALA A 96 -7.97 16.87 4.99
N SER A 97 -6.91 17.55 5.44
CA SER A 97 -6.65 18.97 5.14
C SER A 97 -6.56 19.29 3.65
N GLN A 98 -6.21 18.30 2.82
CA GLN A 98 -6.12 18.42 1.37
C GLN A 98 -7.06 17.46 0.63
N SER A 99 -8.08 16.90 1.30
CA SER A 99 -8.97 15.84 0.75
C SER A 99 -8.29 14.50 0.43
N TYR A 100 -7.02 14.34 0.84
CA TYR A 100 -6.22 13.13 0.65
C TYR A 100 -5.44 12.79 1.93
N SER A 101 -5.30 11.50 2.21
CA SER A 101 -4.40 10.98 3.24
C SER A 101 -3.49 9.89 2.65
N PHE A 102 -2.27 9.82 3.17
CA PHE A 102 -1.22 8.93 2.67
C PHE A 102 -0.80 7.99 3.78
N SER A 103 -0.69 6.70 3.51
CA SER A 103 -0.13 5.75 4.47
C SER A 103 1.38 5.92 4.57
N GLN A 104 1.97 5.28 5.58
CA GLN A 104 3.38 4.93 5.53
C GLN A 104 3.69 4.06 4.30
N GLY A 105 4.94 4.11 3.84
CA GLY A 105 5.45 3.18 2.83
C GLY A 105 5.63 1.78 3.42
N LEU A 106 5.40 0.75 2.62
CA LEU A 106 5.62 -0.66 2.94
C LEU A 106 6.62 -1.24 1.94
N GLU A 107 7.70 -1.82 2.44
CA GLU A 107 8.63 -2.62 1.64
C GLU A 107 8.32 -4.11 1.81
N LEU A 108 8.17 -4.81 0.70
CA LEU A 108 8.03 -6.26 0.62
C LEU A 108 9.27 -6.83 -0.05
N ARG A 109 10.14 -7.46 0.72
CA ARG A 109 11.36 -8.08 0.23
C ARG A 109 11.21 -9.59 0.09
N TYR A 110 11.11 -10.06 -1.13
CA TYR A 110 10.69 -11.44 -1.44
C TYR A 110 11.79 -12.45 -1.10
N GLY A 111 11.40 -13.54 -0.44
CA GLY A 111 12.32 -14.65 -0.12
C GLY A 111 13.17 -14.48 1.15
N GLU A 112 12.81 -13.54 2.03
CA GLU A 112 13.36 -13.41 3.39
C GLU A 112 12.44 -13.98 4.48
#